data_AF-A0A949LD70-F1
#
_entry.id   AF-A0A949LD70-F1
#
_cell.length_a   1.000
_cell.length_b   1.000
_cell.length_c   1.000
_cell.angle_alpha   90.00
_cell.angle_beta   90.00
_cell.angle_gamma   90.00
#
_symmetry.space_group_name_H-M   'P 1'
#
loop_
_entity.id
_entity.type
_entity.pdbx_description
1 polymer ?
#
loop_
_entity_poly.entity_id
_entity_poly.type
_entity_poly.pdbx_seq_one_letter_code
_entity_poly.pdbx_strand_id
1 'polypeptide(L)'
;MMGLKTPPTYTIACVIFSATLMVACGGGSSPLPQGAATQPDDSEPPSNSSIIINNDAFSTSSISTTLSLSAQDNDVITQYCLSESPAEPTADTNAWIALNAPLSEYTDNIPYSLSESEGVKTIYVWFKDASGNISSAASDEIVLTQPDPTLELGNNWIFLGDSETVGRANEIATKSQVDAFENIWNQTFSTPPTVYVDGIGGRKLQGTFDEYGSIINRGNATLVHFQESGSQDSTQDTPEKFTAVFEEMVRAIVADSPFAVISVETAYSFEVESSTNRYWLHHNALMREKVAELKAEGINVYIAEVDRNIQELINQKRIDLGTDAGQQIVWGDTNNSIARHYTGLGNLMVALSIYDALGYDVNQLDLTGIPSSEISASDKQLCINIINSN
;
A
#
# COMPACT_ATOMS: atom_id res chain seq x y z
N MET A 1 -39.69 27.55 25.70
CA MET A 1 -39.94 27.15 24.30
C MET A 1 -38.79 26.26 23.87
N MET A 2 -38.95 24.96 24.05
CA MET A 2 -38.06 23.90 23.56
C MET A 2 -38.99 22.83 23.01
N GLY A 3 -38.94 22.61 21.69
CA GLY A 3 -39.66 21.53 21.03
C GLY A 3 -38.64 20.54 20.48
N LEU A 4 -38.49 19.41 21.15
CA LEU A 4 -37.77 18.25 20.64
C LEU A 4 -38.56 17.68 19.45
N LYS A 5 -37.97 17.69 18.25
CA LYS A 5 -38.47 16.97 17.08
C LYS A 5 -37.97 15.54 17.14
N THR A 6 -38.90 14.59 17.16
CA THR A 6 -38.64 13.16 16.96
C THR A 6 -38.24 12.86 15.51
N PRO A 7 -37.38 11.86 15.25
CA PRO A 7 -37.01 11.44 13.90
C PRO A 7 -38.13 10.63 13.22
N PRO A 8 -38.19 10.62 11.87
CA PRO A 8 -39.24 9.92 11.12
C PRO A 8 -39.04 8.39 11.12
N THR A 9 -40.13 7.68 11.39
CA THR A 9 -40.30 6.24 11.17
C THR A 9 -40.52 5.97 9.68
N TYR A 10 -39.71 5.10 9.08
CA TYR A 10 -39.97 4.57 7.73
C TYR A 10 -40.94 3.37 7.82
N THR A 11 -42.15 3.55 7.31
CA THR A 11 -43.15 2.48 7.19
C THR A 11 -42.94 1.74 5.86
N ILE A 12 -42.68 0.43 5.93
CA ILE A 12 -42.64 -0.47 4.77
C ILE A 12 -44.05 -0.57 4.19
N ALA A 13 -44.24 -0.10 2.96
CA ALA A 13 -45.49 -0.24 2.22
C ALA A 13 -45.60 -1.68 1.68
N CYS A 14 -46.42 -2.50 2.35
CA CYS A 14 -46.87 -3.78 1.83
C CYS A 14 -47.92 -3.52 0.74
N VAL A 15 -47.58 -3.78 -0.54
CA VAL A 15 -48.53 -3.67 -1.66
C VAL A 15 -49.39 -4.93 -1.66
N ILE A 16 -50.61 -4.80 -1.12
CA ILE A 16 -51.64 -5.82 -1.21
C ILE A 16 -52.35 -5.65 -2.56
N PHE A 17 -52.14 -6.59 -3.49
CA PHE A 17 -52.97 -6.68 -4.69
C PHE A 17 -54.38 -7.15 -4.30
N SER A 18 -55.36 -6.27 -4.52
CA SER A 18 -56.77 -6.53 -4.26
C SER A 18 -57.38 -7.29 -5.45
N ALA A 19 -57.79 -8.54 -5.26
CA ALA A 19 -58.53 -9.31 -6.26
C ALA A 19 -60.04 -9.12 -6.04
N THR A 20 -60.70 -8.46 -6.98
CA THR A 20 -62.16 -8.34 -7.02
C THR A 20 -62.78 -9.70 -7.37
N LEU A 21 -63.54 -10.28 -6.44
CA LEU A 21 -64.31 -11.50 -6.64
C LEU A 21 -65.60 -11.17 -7.40
N MET A 22 -65.67 -11.51 -8.71
CA MET A 22 -66.97 -11.65 -9.39
C MET A 22 -67.47 -13.08 -9.24
N VAL A 23 -68.66 -13.22 -8.65
CA VAL A 23 -69.44 -14.46 -8.67
C VAL A 23 -70.10 -14.59 -10.03
N ALA A 24 -69.78 -15.65 -10.76
CA ALA A 24 -70.58 -16.15 -11.88
C ALA A 24 -70.75 -17.66 -11.76
N CYS A 25 -71.97 -18.13 -11.99
CA CYS A 25 -72.41 -19.50 -11.84
C CYS A 25 -72.10 -20.36 -13.08
N GLY A 26 -71.81 -21.64 -12.85
CA GLY A 26 -72.16 -22.73 -13.77
C GLY A 26 -71.10 -23.25 -14.74
N GLY A 27 -70.94 -24.58 -14.74
CA GLY A 27 -70.55 -25.39 -15.91
C GLY A 27 -69.06 -25.67 -16.06
N GLY A 28 -68.67 -26.95 -15.93
CA GLY A 28 -67.27 -27.38 -16.01
C GLY A 28 -66.73 -27.53 -17.43
N SER A 29 -65.40 -27.40 -17.54
CA SER A 29 -64.54 -28.11 -18.50
C SER A 29 -63.07 -27.78 -18.23
N SER A 30 -62.26 -28.84 -18.05
CA SER A 30 -60.79 -28.98 -18.19
C SER A 30 -59.83 -27.92 -17.61
N PRO A 31 -58.79 -28.32 -16.84
CA PRO A 31 -57.73 -27.39 -16.47
C PRO A 31 -56.86 -27.05 -17.70
N LEU A 32 -56.68 -25.75 -17.96
CA LEU A 32 -55.59 -25.27 -18.81
C LEU A 32 -54.26 -25.55 -18.11
N PRO A 33 -53.20 -25.96 -18.83
CA PRO A 33 -51.88 -26.10 -18.22
C PRO A 33 -51.40 -24.71 -17.80
N GLN A 34 -51.12 -24.57 -16.51
CA GLN A 34 -50.42 -23.41 -15.98
C GLN A 34 -48.98 -23.49 -16.51
N GLY A 35 -48.74 -22.87 -17.66
CA GLY A 35 -47.40 -22.64 -18.16
C GLY A 35 -46.67 -21.77 -17.14
N ALA A 36 -45.66 -22.32 -16.49
CA ALA A 36 -44.67 -21.54 -15.78
C ALA A 36 -44.07 -20.57 -16.80
N ALA A 37 -44.27 -19.27 -16.59
CA ALA A 37 -43.46 -18.28 -17.27
C ALA A 37 -42.02 -18.47 -16.76
N THR A 38 -41.18 -19.12 -17.56
CA THR A 38 -39.73 -19.07 -17.38
C THR A 38 -39.33 -17.60 -17.46
N GLN A 39 -38.73 -17.07 -16.40
CA GLN A 39 -37.96 -15.82 -16.47
C GLN A 39 -37.05 -15.88 -17.71
N PRO A 40 -36.87 -14.77 -18.46
CA PRO A 40 -35.86 -14.75 -19.50
C PRO A 40 -34.52 -15.13 -18.85
N ASP A 41 -33.87 -16.14 -19.41
CA ASP A 41 -32.53 -16.55 -19.02
C ASP A 41 -31.62 -15.34 -19.24
N ASP A 42 -30.93 -14.91 -18.19
CA ASP A 42 -30.00 -13.79 -18.32
C ASP A 42 -28.86 -14.21 -19.24
N SER A 43 -28.47 -13.33 -20.15
CA SER A 43 -27.41 -13.57 -21.12
C SER A 43 -26.25 -12.60 -20.99
N GLU A 44 -26.35 -11.63 -20.08
CA GLU A 44 -25.30 -10.65 -19.82
C GLU A 44 -24.42 -11.17 -18.68
N PRO A 45 -23.10 -11.33 -18.87
CA PRO A 45 -22.22 -11.71 -17.78
C PRO A 45 -22.00 -10.55 -16.81
N PRO A 46 -21.54 -10.84 -15.58
CA PRO A 46 -21.11 -9.80 -14.65
C PRO A 46 -20.04 -8.90 -15.26
N SER A 47 -20.10 -7.63 -14.91
CA SER A 47 -19.25 -6.56 -15.42
C SER A 47 -18.68 -5.70 -14.29
N ASN A 48 -17.84 -4.71 -14.63
CA ASN A 48 -17.15 -3.84 -13.67
C ASN A 48 -16.39 -4.63 -12.59
N SER A 49 -15.83 -5.78 -12.99
CA SER A 49 -15.05 -6.65 -12.12
C SER A 49 -13.75 -5.96 -11.69
N SER A 50 -13.43 -6.05 -10.40
CA SER A 50 -12.21 -5.49 -9.82
C SER A 50 -11.66 -6.43 -8.76
N ILE A 51 -10.33 -6.42 -8.64
CA ILE A 51 -9.56 -7.01 -7.55
C ILE A 51 -8.50 -6.00 -7.16
N ILE A 52 -8.28 -5.81 -5.87
CA ILE A 52 -7.19 -5.01 -5.30
C ILE A 52 -6.53 -5.87 -4.22
N ILE A 53 -5.23 -6.10 -4.31
CA ILE A 53 -4.44 -6.89 -3.36
C ILE A 53 -3.85 -5.95 -2.31
N ASN A 54 -4.11 -6.23 -1.02
CA ASN A 54 -3.52 -5.50 0.11
C ASN A 54 -3.61 -3.96 -0.02
N ASN A 55 -4.77 -3.46 -0.45
CA ASN A 55 -4.99 -2.02 -0.69
C ASN A 55 -4.04 -1.42 -1.74
N ASP A 56 -3.78 -2.15 -2.83
CA ASP A 56 -2.92 -1.73 -3.96
C ASP A 56 -1.44 -1.63 -3.55
N ALA A 57 -1.03 -2.51 -2.65
CA ALA A 57 0.35 -2.63 -2.20
C ALA A 57 1.23 -3.16 -3.34
N PHE A 58 2.32 -2.43 -3.64
CA PHE A 58 3.29 -2.89 -4.62
C PHE A 58 3.98 -4.21 -4.21
N SER A 59 4.31 -4.35 -2.93
CA SER A 59 4.97 -5.54 -2.39
C SER A 59 4.46 -5.90 -0.99
N THR A 60 4.62 -7.18 -0.65
CA THR A 60 4.39 -7.73 0.69
C THR A 60 5.50 -8.72 1.07
N SER A 61 5.74 -8.86 2.37
CA SER A 61 6.57 -9.92 2.94
C SER A 61 5.76 -11.15 3.40
N SER A 62 4.43 -11.04 3.36
CA SER A 62 3.49 -12.05 3.82
C SER A 62 2.87 -12.82 2.66
N ILE A 63 2.85 -14.15 2.76
CA ILE A 63 2.05 -14.97 1.83
C ILE A 63 0.55 -14.84 2.07
N SER A 64 0.13 -14.28 3.21
CA SER A 64 -1.27 -14.05 3.54
C SER A 64 -1.65 -12.62 3.18
N THR A 65 -2.57 -12.47 2.23
CA THR A 65 -3.05 -11.20 1.68
C THR A 65 -4.56 -11.06 1.86
N THR A 66 -5.07 -9.85 1.66
CA THR A 66 -6.48 -9.53 1.57
C THR A 66 -6.79 -9.04 0.16
N LEU A 67 -7.84 -9.59 -0.46
CA LEU A 67 -8.32 -9.17 -1.76
C LEU A 67 -9.62 -8.38 -1.59
N SER A 68 -9.63 -7.12 -2.02
CA SER A 68 -10.85 -6.34 -2.16
C SER A 68 -11.46 -6.61 -3.53
N LEU A 69 -12.56 -7.36 -3.54
CA LEU A 69 -13.25 -7.75 -4.77
C LEU A 69 -14.49 -6.88 -4.99
N SER A 70 -14.77 -6.54 -6.25
CA SER A 70 -16.07 -5.97 -6.62
C SER A 70 -16.51 -6.38 -8.02
N ALA A 71 -17.83 -6.42 -8.24
CA ALA A 71 -18.45 -6.64 -9.55
C ALA A 71 -19.92 -6.21 -9.52
N GLN A 72 -20.50 -6.02 -10.71
CA GLN A 72 -21.89 -5.65 -10.91
C GLN A 72 -22.55 -6.55 -11.95
N ASP A 73 -23.84 -6.78 -11.80
CA ASP A 73 -24.65 -7.60 -12.69
C ASP A 73 -26.07 -7.03 -12.81
N ASN A 74 -26.71 -7.24 -13.94
CA ASN A 74 -28.10 -6.80 -14.21
C ASN A 74 -29.14 -7.72 -13.57
N ASP A 75 -28.76 -8.92 -13.12
CA ASP A 75 -29.53 -9.80 -12.23
C ASP A 75 -28.78 -10.03 -10.91
N VAL A 76 -28.09 -11.16 -10.76
CA VAL A 76 -27.36 -11.51 -9.53
C VAL A 76 -26.09 -12.30 -9.80
N ILE A 77 -25.02 -11.86 -9.16
CA ILE A 77 -23.77 -12.61 -9.02
C ILE A 77 -23.99 -13.71 -7.98
N THR A 78 -23.54 -14.93 -8.27
CA THR A 78 -23.69 -16.08 -7.35
C THR A 78 -22.37 -16.72 -6.94
N GLN A 79 -21.32 -16.59 -7.75
CA GLN A 79 -20.02 -17.21 -7.50
C GLN A 79 -18.86 -16.32 -7.96
N TYR A 80 -17.68 -16.55 -7.40
CA TYR A 80 -16.41 -16.06 -7.93
C TYR A 80 -15.36 -17.17 -7.99
N CYS A 81 -14.33 -16.99 -8.82
CA CYS A 81 -13.18 -17.88 -8.93
C CYS A 81 -11.89 -17.07 -8.90
N LEU A 82 -10.89 -17.54 -8.16
CA LEU A 82 -9.58 -16.90 -8.02
C LEU A 82 -8.47 -17.82 -8.53
N SER A 83 -7.45 -17.27 -9.18
CA SER A 83 -6.30 -18.05 -9.63
C SER A 83 -5.06 -17.19 -9.79
N GLU A 84 -3.87 -17.76 -9.55
CA GLU A 84 -2.60 -17.19 -10.01
C GLU A 84 -2.27 -17.57 -11.48
N SER A 85 -3.19 -18.27 -12.16
CA SER A 85 -3.08 -18.61 -13.57
C SER A 85 -4.05 -17.77 -14.40
N PRO A 86 -3.64 -17.22 -15.56
CA PRO A 86 -4.54 -16.48 -16.45
C PRO A 86 -5.56 -17.37 -17.18
N ALA A 87 -5.50 -18.70 -16.98
CA ALA A 87 -6.40 -19.63 -17.66
C ALA A 87 -7.83 -19.49 -17.13
N GLU A 88 -8.77 -19.17 -18.03
CA GLU A 88 -10.18 -19.02 -17.70
C GLU A 88 -10.75 -20.29 -17.05
N PRO A 89 -11.47 -20.17 -15.91
CA PRO A 89 -12.07 -21.31 -15.26
C PRO A 89 -13.23 -21.85 -16.09
N THR A 90 -13.34 -23.18 -16.20
CA THR A 90 -14.55 -23.77 -16.78
C THR A 90 -15.71 -23.66 -15.79
N ALA A 91 -16.95 -23.58 -16.31
CA ALA A 91 -18.16 -23.36 -15.52
C ALA A 91 -18.42 -24.43 -14.44
N ASP A 92 -17.85 -25.63 -14.61
CA ASP A 92 -18.03 -26.81 -13.75
C ASP A 92 -16.79 -27.14 -12.89
N THR A 93 -15.80 -26.24 -12.79
CA THR A 93 -14.67 -26.47 -11.87
C THR A 93 -15.10 -26.36 -10.41
N ASN A 94 -14.43 -27.10 -9.52
CA ASN A 94 -14.58 -26.94 -8.07
C ASN A 94 -13.88 -25.66 -7.55
N ALA A 95 -13.36 -24.80 -8.44
CA ALA A 95 -12.68 -23.55 -8.09
C ALA A 95 -13.65 -22.39 -7.83
N TRP A 96 -14.93 -22.55 -8.21
CA TRP A 96 -15.98 -21.57 -7.93
C TRP A 96 -16.37 -21.58 -6.45
N ILE A 97 -16.22 -20.42 -5.82
CA ILE A 97 -16.66 -20.14 -4.45
C ILE A 97 -18.02 -19.48 -4.51
N ALA A 98 -19.01 -20.08 -3.84
CA ALA A 98 -20.36 -19.54 -3.78
C ALA A 98 -20.44 -18.33 -2.82
N LEU A 99 -21.18 -17.31 -3.23
CA LEU A 99 -21.51 -16.18 -2.36
C LEU A 99 -22.51 -16.61 -1.28
N ASN A 100 -22.40 -16.02 -0.09
CA ASN A 100 -23.34 -16.25 1.01
C ASN A 100 -24.77 -15.79 0.64
N ALA A 101 -24.89 -14.78 -0.21
CA ALA A 101 -26.14 -14.31 -0.79
C ALA A 101 -25.89 -13.82 -2.23
N PRO A 102 -26.78 -14.11 -3.18
CA PRO A 102 -26.73 -13.50 -4.51
C PRO A 102 -26.94 -11.99 -4.44
N LEU A 103 -26.15 -11.22 -5.19
CA LEU A 103 -26.18 -9.75 -5.19
C LEU A 103 -26.00 -9.22 -6.62
N SER A 104 -26.76 -8.18 -6.99
CA SER A 104 -26.53 -7.43 -8.23
C SER A 104 -25.29 -6.54 -8.16
N GLU A 105 -24.84 -6.21 -6.95
CA GLU A 105 -23.59 -5.48 -6.68
C GLU A 105 -22.83 -6.23 -5.58
N TYR A 106 -21.69 -6.83 -5.94
CA TYR A 106 -20.84 -7.56 -5.01
C TYR A 106 -19.67 -6.69 -4.56
N THR A 107 -19.39 -6.67 -3.26
CA THR A 107 -18.17 -6.09 -2.69
C THR A 107 -17.81 -6.86 -1.43
N ASP A 108 -16.56 -7.31 -1.32
CA ASP A 108 -16.08 -8.03 -0.14
C ASP A 108 -14.55 -7.93 0.01
N ASN A 109 -14.07 -8.17 1.22
CA ASN A 109 -12.64 -8.31 1.53
C ASN A 109 -12.38 -9.73 1.98
N ILE A 110 -11.64 -10.49 1.17
CA ILE A 110 -11.42 -11.91 1.40
C ILE A 110 -9.94 -12.21 1.68
N PRO A 111 -9.62 -13.10 2.63
CA PRO A 111 -8.25 -13.56 2.81
C PRO A 111 -7.83 -14.47 1.64
N TYR A 112 -6.59 -14.31 1.19
CA TYR A 112 -5.98 -15.13 0.15
C TYR A 112 -4.55 -15.54 0.54
N SER A 113 -4.13 -16.71 0.09
CA SER A 113 -2.77 -17.21 0.32
C SER A 113 -2.02 -17.32 -1.01
N LEU A 114 -0.98 -16.51 -1.16
CA LEU A 114 -0.08 -16.50 -2.30
C LEU A 114 0.76 -17.79 -2.37
N SER A 115 1.18 -18.17 -3.57
CA SER A 115 2.19 -19.19 -3.76
C SER A 115 3.54 -18.76 -3.15
N GLU A 116 4.24 -19.70 -2.50
CA GLU A 116 5.38 -19.41 -1.60
C GLU A 116 6.64 -18.85 -2.29
N SER A 117 6.78 -18.92 -3.61
CA SER A 117 8.00 -18.44 -4.27
C SER A 117 8.08 -16.92 -4.31
N GLU A 118 9.24 -16.32 -4.09
CA GLU A 118 9.40 -14.87 -4.33
C GLU A 118 9.08 -14.46 -5.78
N GLY A 119 8.79 -13.17 -5.95
CA GLY A 119 8.57 -12.52 -7.25
C GLY A 119 7.15 -12.01 -7.44
N VAL A 120 6.87 -11.56 -8.66
CA VAL A 120 5.55 -11.03 -9.05
C VAL A 120 4.50 -12.13 -8.94
N LYS A 121 3.40 -11.82 -8.24
CA LYS A 121 2.20 -12.63 -8.09
C LYS A 121 1.05 -11.89 -8.74
N THR A 122 0.49 -12.47 -9.80
CA THR A 122 -0.72 -11.92 -10.44
C THR A 122 -1.90 -12.78 -10.02
N ILE A 123 -2.94 -12.18 -9.44
CA ILE A 123 -4.17 -12.87 -9.08
C ILE A 123 -5.27 -12.43 -10.05
N TYR A 124 -5.94 -13.40 -10.64
CA TYR A 124 -7.09 -13.22 -11.52
C TYR A 124 -8.37 -13.55 -10.75
N VAL A 125 -9.42 -12.77 -11.00
CA VAL A 125 -10.78 -13.02 -10.53
C VAL A 125 -11.76 -13.09 -11.70
N TRP A 126 -12.68 -14.05 -11.62
CA TRP A 126 -13.86 -14.16 -12.48
C TRP A 126 -15.11 -14.22 -11.60
N PHE A 127 -16.20 -13.64 -12.09
CA PHE A 127 -17.52 -13.69 -11.47
C PHE A 127 -18.49 -14.47 -12.34
N LYS A 128 -19.44 -15.14 -11.70
CA LYS A 128 -20.47 -15.93 -12.38
C LYS A 128 -21.84 -15.63 -11.80
N ASP A 129 -22.81 -15.41 -12.68
CA ASP A 129 -24.20 -15.09 -12.33
C ASP A 129 -25.04 -16.36 -12.05
N ALA A 130 -26.35 -16.20 -11.84
CA ALA A 130 -27.28 -17.31 -11.64
C ALA A 130 -27.58 -18.12 -12.92
N SER A 131 -27.43 -17.51 -14.11
CA SER A 131 -27.68 -18.14 -15.42
C SER A 131 -26.44 -18.89 -15.95
N GLY A 132 -25.30 -18.73 -15.28
CA GLY A 132 -24.03 -19.38 -15.59
C GLY A 132 -23.11 -18.59 -16.50
N ASN A 133 -23.40 -17.31 -16.78
CA ASN A 133 -22.51 -16.45 -17.56
C ASN A 133 -21.29 -16.07 -16.71
N ILE A 134 -20.12 -16.01 -17.34
CA ILE A 134 -18.83 -15.73 -16.69
C ILE A 134 -18.31 -14.37 -17.17
N SER A 135 -17.87 -13.54 -16.23
CA SER A 135 -17.27 -12.24 -16.52
C SER A 135 -15.94 -12.37 -17.29
N SER A 136 -15.49 -11.27 -17.89
CA SER A 136 -14.06 -11.15 -18.22
C SER A 136 -13.22 -11.20 -16.94
N ALA A 137 -11.96 -11.63 -17.06
CA ALA A 137 -11.03 -11.61 -15.93
C ALA A 137 -10.74 -10.16 -15.52
N ALA A 138 -10.77 -9.90 -14.22
CA ALA A 138 -10.02 -8.80 -13.62
C ALA A 138 -8.77 -9.36 -12.97
N SER A 139 -7.70 -8.56 -12.87
CA SER A 139 -6.46 -8.98 -12.25
C SER A 139 -5.76 -7.84 -11.56
N ASP A 140 -4.97 -8.19 -10.56
CA ASP A 140 -4.04 -7.30 -9.88
C ASP A 140 -2.76 -8.07 -9.54
N GLU A 141 -1.66 -7.36 -9.28
CA GLU A 141 -0.36 -7.95 -8.99
C GLU A 141 0.31 -7.38 -7.74
N ILE A 142 1.09 -8.23 -7.07
CA ILE A 142 1.91 -7.87 -5.92
C ILE A 142 3.26 -8.57 -6.00
N VAL A 143 4.33 -7.89 -5.60
CA VAL A 143 5.65 -8.53 -5.47
C VAL A 143 5.75 -9.19 -4.09
N LEU A 144 5.83 -10.52 -4.06
CA LEU A 144 6.18 -11.23 -2.83
C LEU A 144 7.69 -11.20 -2.64
N THR A 145 8.13 -10.54 -1.58
CA THR A 145 9.51 -10.58 -1.09
C THR A 145 9.56 -11.45 0.16
N GLN A 146 10.65 -12.16 0.42
CA GLN A 146 10.86 -12.85 1.68
C GLN A 146 11.99 -12.17 2.47
N PRO A 147 11.87 -12.09 3.80
CA PRO A 147 12.98 -11.65 4.63
C PRO A 147 14.19 -12.53 4.32
N ASP A 148 15.34 -11.90 4.05
CA ASP A 148 16.59 -12.64 3.95
C ASP A 148 17.02 -13.03 5.37
N PRO A 149 16.91 -14.32 5.78
CA PRO A 149 17.23 -14.73 7.14
C PRO A 149 18.74 -14.64 7.43
N THR A 150 19.55 -14.36 6.41
CA THR A 150 20.99 -14.15 6.52
C THR A 150 21.38 -12.68 6.51
N LEU A 151 20.40 -11.76 6.39
CA LEU A 151 20.66 -10.34 6.47
C LEU A 151 21.13 -9.96 7.88
N GLU A 152 22.40 -9.60 7.99
CA GLU A 152 22.97 -9.02 9.18
C GLU A 152 23.46 -7.61 8.85
N LEU A 153 22.83 -6.59 9.44
CA LEU A 153 23.39 -5.25 9.38
C LEU A 153 24.68 -5.22 10.21
N GLY A 154 25.80 -4.95 9.55
CA GLY A 154 27.02 -4.57 10.24
C GLY A 154 26.89 -3.20 10.92
N ASN A 155 27.98 -2.63 11.41
CA ASN A 155 27.93 -1.43 12.26
C ASN A 155 28.49 -0.16 11.60
N ASN A 156 28.62 -0.09 10.27
CA ASN A 156 29.07 1.11 9.57
C ASN A 156 28.00 1.53 8.55
N TRP A 157 27.19 2.52 8.91
CA TRP A 157 26.04 2.91 8.12
C TRP A 157 26.27 4.26 7.45
N ILE A 158 25.77 4.38 6.23
CA ILE A 158 25.74 5.62 5.46
C ILE A 158 24.28 5.93 5.16
N PHE A 159 23.79 7.08 5.60
CA PHE A 159 22.48 7.63 5.25
C PHE A 159 22.67 8.91 4.46
N LEU A 160 22.12 8.97 3.25
CA LEU A 160 22.26 10.10 2.34
C LEU A 160 20.91 10.55 1.80
N GLY A 161 20.74 11.86 1.59
CA GLY A 161 19.55 12.32 0.90
C GLY A 161 19.31 13.82 1.01
N ASP A 162 18.05 14.16 1.02
CA ASP A 162 17.57 15.53 1.16
C ASP A 162 17.52 15.98 2.64
N SER A 163 16.78 17.05 2.98
CA SER A 163 16.70 17.51 4.38
C SER A 163 15.96 16.59 5.32
N GLU A 164 15.18 15.62 4.83
CA GLU A 164 14.52 14.61 5.65
C GLU A 164 15.56 13.85 6.48
N THR A 165 16.63 13.38 5.81
CA THR A 165 17.72 12.56 6.34
C THR A 165 18.41 13.13 7.60
N VAL A 166 18.41 14.45 7.78
CA VAL A 166 19.04 15.12 8.92
C VAL A 166 18.04 15.86 9.82
N GLY A 167 16.81 16.03 9.36
CA GLY A 167 15.76 16.69 10.12
C GLY A 167 16.01 18.17 10.40
N ARG A 168 15.10 18.81 11.14
CA ARG A 168 15.19 20.25 11.47
C ARG A 168 14.96 20.60 12.95
N ALA A 169 14.58 19.62 13.77
CA ALA A 169 14.24 19.82 15.18
C ALA A 169 15.37 19.34 16.11
N ASN A 170 16.23 20.25 16.55
CA ASN A 170 17.33 19.89 17.46
C ASN A 170 16.80 19.27 18.76
N GLU A 171 17.54 18.30 19.30
CA GLU A 171 17.25 17.64 20.59
C GLU A 171 15.93 16.83 20.65
N ILE A 172 15.33 16.55 19.50
CA ILE A 172 14.14 15.71 19.33
C ILE A 172 14.56 14.35 18.72
N ALA A 173 14.05 13.23 19.24
CA ALA A 173 14.51 11.90 18.88
C ALA A 173 14.09 11.47 17.47
N THR A 174 12.93 11.96 17.00
CA THR A 174 12.39 11.73 15.65
C THR A 174 12.51 12.95 14.76
N LYS A 175 13.54 13.79 14.99
CA LYS A 175 13.76 14.98 14.17
C LYS A 175 14.00 14.65 12.69
N SER A 176 14.55 13.46 12.41
CA SER A 176 14.73 12.84 11.10
C SER A 176 14.34 11.37 11.16
N GLN A 177 14.15 10.73 10.01
CA GLN A 177 14.00 9.28 9.93
C GLN A 177 15.26 8.54 10.39
N VAL A 178 16.46 9.11 10.20
CA VAL A 178 17.73 8.49 10.61
C VAL A 178 17.84 8.46 12.13
N ASP A 179 17.53 9.56 12.81
CA ASP A 179 17.53 9.58 14.27
C ASP A 179 16.46 8.64 14.84
N ALA A 180 15.27 8.58 14.24
CA ALA A 180 14.24 7.62 14.65
C ALA A 180 14.76 6.17 14.47
N PHE A 181 15.37 5.86 13.33
CA PHE A 181 15.95 4.56 13.04
C PHE A 181 17.05 4.17 14.04
N GLU A 182 18.01 5.06 14.29
CA GLU A 182 19.11 4.85 15.25
C GLU A 182 18.61 4.70 16.69
N ASN A 183 17.64 5.52 17.12
CA ASN A 183 17.07 5.41 18.46
C ASN A 183 16.41 4.05 18.67
N ILE A 184 15.61 3.60 17.69
CA ILE A 184 14.99 2.27 17.73
C ILE A 184 16.06 1.16 17.74
N TRP A 185 17.10 1.29 16.91
CA TRP A 185 18.17 0.30 16.85
C TRP A 185 18.88 0.15 18.19
N ASN A 186 19.27 1.28 18.77
CA ASN A 186 20.03 1.31 20.02
C ASN A 186 19.25 0.71 21.18
N GLN A 187 17.94 0.97 21.27
CA GLN A 187 17.11 0.34 22.29
C GLN A 187 16.92 -1.15 22.04
N THR A 188 16.67 -1.55 20.79
CA THR A 188 16.33 -2.93 20.44
C THR A 188 17.52 -3.86 20.55
N PHE A 189 18.69 -3.45 20.03
CA PHE A 189 19.83 -4.35 19.83
C PHE A 189 21.03 -4.05 20.72
N SER A 190 21.07 -2.88 21.37
CA SER A 190 22.19 -2.46 22.26
C SER A 190 23.59 -2.52 21.60
N THR A 191 23.64 -2.46 20.26
CA THR A 191 24.87 -2.50 19.45
C THR A 191 24.96 -1.23 18.60
N PRO A 192 25.49 -0.12 19.16
CA PRO A 192 25.44 1.16 18.46
C PRO A 192 26.28 1.12 17.17
N PRO A 193 25.71 1.50 16.03
CA PRO A 193 26.41 1.63 14.76
C PRO A 193 27.27 2.91 14.76
N THR A 194 28.27 2.92 13.90
CA THR A 194 28.90 4.15 13.41
C THR A 194 28.08 4.63 12.22
N VAL A 195 27.46 5.81 12.35
CA VAL A 195 26.60 6.36 11.31
C VAL A 195 27.24 7.61 10.71
N TYR A 196 27.42 7.57 9.39
CA TYR A 196 27.63 8.76 8.57
C TYR A 196 26.27 9.19 8.03
N VAL A 197 25.89 10.44 8.27
CA VAL A 197 24.64 11.00 7.80
C VAL A 197 24.92 12.31 7.08
N ASP A 198 24.38 12.47 5.88
CA ASP A 198 24.43 13.74 5.15
C ASP A 198 23.14 13.99 4.36
N GLY A 199 22.48 15.09 4.69
CA GLY A 199 21.19 15.49 4.13
C GLY A 199 21.17 16.96 3.80
N ILE A 200 20.78 17.32 2.57
CA ILE A 200 20.70 18.72 2.12
C ILE A 200 19.34 18.99 1.49
N GLY A 201 18.60 19.98 2.01
CA GLY A 201 17.29 20.35 1.47
C GLY A 201 17.37 20.74 0.00
N GLY A 202 16.54 20.10 -0.83
CA GLY A 202 16.50 20.32 -2.29
C GLY A 202 17.68 19.72 -3.05
N ARG A 203 18.53 18.91 -2.39
CA ARG A 203 19.46 18.03 -3.10
C ARG A 203 18.65 17.10 -4.00
N LYS A 204 19.26 16.71 -5.11
CA LYS A 204 18.73 15.70 -6.03
C LYS A 204 19.59 14.46 -5.97
N LEU A 205 19.14 13.36 -6.55
CA LEU A 205 19.83 12.08 -6.45
C LEU A 205 21.28 12.14 -6.97
N GLN A 206 21.59 12.95 -7.99
CA GLN A 206 23.01 13.11 -8.40
C GLN A 206 23.85 13.81 -7.33
N GLY A 207 23.30 14.80 -6.63
CA GLY A 207 24.01 15.41 -5.51
C GLY A 207 24.22 14.43 -4.36
N THR A 208 23.29 13.51 -4.15
CA THR A 208 23.44 12.40 -3.19
C THR A 208 24.53 11.44 -3.64
N PHE A 209 24.58 11.12 -4.94
CA PHE A 209 25.63 10.27 -5.51
C PHE A 209 27.02 10.94 -5.48
N ASP A 210 27.10 12.24 -5.77
CA ASP A 210 28.34 13.01 -5.68
C ASP A 210 28.87 13.03 -4.24
N GLU A 211 27.97 13.17 -3.25
CA GLU A 211 28.34 13.07 -1.84
C GLU A 211 28.85 11.67 -1.48
N TYR A 212 28.15 10.61 -1.92
CA TYR A 212 28.64 9.25 -1.73
C TYR A 212 30.07 9.07 -2.22
N GLY A 213 30.39 9.59 -3.41
CA GLY A 213 31.75 9.55 -3.98
C GLY A 213 32.80 10.35 -3.19
N SER A 214 32.36 11.34 -2.41
CA SER A 214 33.16 12.19 -1.53
C SER A 214 33.58 11.49 -0.23
N ILE A 215 32.77 10.53 0.24
CA ILE A 215 32.98 9.85 1.52
C ILE A 215 34.29 9.05 1.52
N ILE A 216 35.14 9.37 2.49
CA ILE A 216 36.38 8.64 2.78
C ILE A 216 36.02 7.33 3.47
N ASN A 217 36.63 6.22 3.04
CA ASN A 217 36.40 4.86 3.56
C ASN A 217 34.97 4.31 3.34
N ARG A 218 34.22 4.84 2.36
CA ARG A 218 32.88 4.32 2.02
C ARG A 218 32.84 2.80 1.75
N GLY A 219 33.94 2.22 1.28
CA GLY A 219 34.08 0.78 1.07
C GLY A 219 33.97 -0.10 2.33
N ASN A 220 33.96 0.50 3.52
CA ASN A 220 33.71 -0.20 4.78
C ASN A 220 32.23 -0.16 5.20
N ALA A 221 31.36 0.45 4.41
CA ALA A 221 29.93 0.51 4.70
C ALA A 221 29.32 -0.90 4.72
N THR A 222 28.43 -1.10 5.67
CA THR A 222 27.63 -2.32 5.84
C THR A 222 26.15 -2.06 5.58
N LEU A 223 25.73 -0.79 5.62
CA LEU A 223 24.45 -0.30 5.13
C LEU A 223 24.71 1.00 4.37
N VAL A 224 24.17 1.11 3.16
CA VAL A 224 24.02 2.38 2.46
C VAL A 224 22.54 2.57 2.19
N HIS A 225 21.96 3.52 2.90
CA HIS A 225 20.60 3.96 2.72
C HIS A 225 20.62 5.32 2.04
N PHE A 226 19.77 5.51 1.03
CA PHE A 226 19.63 6.82 0.41
C PHE A 226 18.21 7.11 -0.04
N GLN A 227 17.86 8.39 -0.11
CA GLN A 227 16.55 8.82 -0.57
C GLN A 227 16.63 10.13 -1.36
N GLU A 228 15.60 10.37 -2.17
CA GLU A 228 15.31 11.67 -2.74
C GLU A 228 13.79 11.87 -2.77
N SER A 229 13.28 12.86 -2.04
CA SER A 229 11.85 13.19 -1.92
C SER A 229 11.52 14.65 -2.28
N GLY A 230 12.54 15.37 -2.76
CA GLY A 230 12.53 16.79 -3.06
C GLY A 230 11.77 17.20 -4.33
N SER A 231 11.90 18.48 -4.66
CA SER A 231 11.30 19.06 -5.86
C SER A 231 12.19 18.79 -7.08
N GLN A 232 11.63 18.13 -8.08
CA GLN A 232 12.26 17.86 -9.38
C GLN A 232 12.23 19.14 -10.25
N ASP A 233 13.29 19.97 -10.21
CA ASP A 233 13.47 21.08 -11.18
C ASP A 233 14.46 20.78 -12.33
N SER A 234 14.26 21.48 -13.47
CA SER A 234 14.70 21.28 -14.88
C SER A 234 16.03 20.59 -15.25
N THR A 235 16.92 20.29 -14.31
CA THR A 235 18.21 19.65 -14.57
C THR A 235 18.23 18.13 -14.32
N GLN A 236 17.34 17.56 -13.50
CA GLN A 236 17.18 16.10 -13.29
C GLN A 236 15.71 15.61 -13.25
N ASP A 237 14.83 16.24 -14.02
CA ASP A 237 13.38 16.10 -13.81
C ASP A 237 12.72 14.79 -14.21
N THR A 238 13.26 14.10 -15.21
CA THR A 238 12.51 13.00 -15.79
C THR A 238 12.71 11.74 -14.96
N PRO A 239 11.66 10.94 -14.77
CA PRO A 239 11.75 9.62 -14.18
C PRO A 239 12.92 8.79 -14.73
N GLU A 240 13.20 8.86 -16.04
CA GLU A 240 14.30 8.09 -16.66
C GLU A 240 15.69 8.59 -16.22
N LYS A 241 15.86 9.91 -16.04
CA LYS A 241 17.13 10.46 -15.54
C LYS A 241 17.35 10.09 -14.08
N PHE A 242 16.29 10.19 -13.27
CA PHE A 242 16.32 9.74 -11.88
C PHE A 242 16.73 8.27 -11.81
N THR A 243 16.07 7.39 -12.57
CA THR A 243 16.33 5.95 -12.56
C THR A 243 17.72 5.60 -13.12
N ALA A 244 18.24 6.36 -14.09
CA ALA A 244 19.61 6.18 -14.57
C ALA A 244 20.65 6.51 -13.48
N VAL A 245 20.49 7.63 -12.78
CA VAL A 245 21.38 8.00 -11.66
C VAL A 245 21.25 7.01 -10.50
N PHE A 246 20.03 6.55 -10.20
CA PHE A 246 19.78 5.49 -9.24
C PHE A 246 20.57 4.23 -9.56
N GLU A 247 20.48 3.75 -10.81
CA GLU A 247 21.23 2.57 -11.25
C GLU A 247 22.75 2.77 -11.12
N GLU A 248 23.27 3.91 -11.57
CA GLU A 248 24.70 4.25 -11.47
C GLU A 248 25.18 4.26 -10.02
N MET A 249 24.40 4.88 -9.12
CA MET A 249 24.72 4.95 -7.70
C MET A 249 24.71 3.56 -7.06
N VAL A 250 23.69 2.73 -7.31
CA VAL A 250 23.63 1.35 -6.79
C VAL A 250 24.84 0.54 -7.26
N ARG A 251 25.17 0.59 -8.55
CA ARG A 251 26.32 -0.14 -9.09
C ARG A 251 27.65 0.37 -8.52
N ALA A 252 27.78 1.67 -8.26
CA ALA A 252 28.94 2.23 -7.58
C ALA A 252 29.05 1.74 -6.13
N ILE A 253 27.94 1.67 -5.40
CA ILE A 253 27.91 1.11 -4.03
C ILE A 253 28.35 -0.35 -4.04
N VAL A 254 27.85 -1.18 -4.95
CA VAL A 254 28.26 -2.59 -5.09
C VAL A 254 29.75 -2.71 -5.39
N ALA A 255 30.29 -1.83 -6.25
CA ALA A 255 31.71 -1.85 -6.61
C ALA A 255 32.62 -1.43 -5.45
N ASP A 256 32.23 -0.41 -4.69
CA ASP A 256 33.02 0.13 -3.58
C ASP A 256 32.85 -0.70 -2.29
N SER A 257 31.64 -1.21 -2.03
CA SER A 257 31.20 -1.85 -0.77
C SER A 257 30.39 -3.13 -1.05
N PRO A 258 31.01 -4.22 -1.53
CA PRO A 258 30.29 -5.40 -2.06
C PRO A 258 29.47 -6.18 -1.03
N PHE A 259 29.65 -5.90 0.27
CA PHE A 259 28.89 -6.51 1.37
C PHE A 259 27.89 -5.54 2.01
N ALA A 260 27.79 -4.31 1.50
CA ALA A 260 26.82 -3.36 2.01
C ALA A 260 25.41 -3.79 1.63
N VAL A 261 24.51 -3.75 2.60
CA VAL A 261 23.08 -3.74 2.35
C VAL A 261 22.72 -2.40 1.72
N ILE A 262 21.94 -2.41 0.64
CA ILE A 262 21.52 -1.20 -0.06
C ILE A 262 20.02 -1.04 0.15
N SER A 263 19.58 0.09 0.69
CA SER A 263 18.16 0.40 0.79
C SER A 263 17.83 1.80 0.30
N VAL A 264 16.59 1.98 -0.15
CA VAL A 264 16.05 3.22 -0.72
C VAL A 264 14.61 3.41 -0.27
N GLU A 265 14.15 4.65 -0.17
CA GLU A 265 12.75 4.98 0.13
C GLU A 265 12.00 5.38 -1.14
N THR A 266 10.72 5.01 -1.24
CA THR A 266 9.82 5.64 -2.21
C THR A 266 9.43 7.03 -1.73
N ALA A 267 9.30 7.99 -2.64
CA ALA A 267 8.96 9.34 -2.25
C ALA A 267 7.44 9.55 -2.22
N TYR A 268 6.92 10.13 -1.13
CA TYR A 268 5.50 10.47 -1.04
C TYR A 268 5.16 11.70 -1.90
N SER A 269 4.10 11.59 -2.71
CA SER A 269 3.53 12.73 -3.43
C SER A 269 2.57 13.46 -2.50
N PHE A 270 2.96 14.66 -2.02
CA PHE A 270 2.18 15.49 -1.10
C PHE A 270 0.88 16.08 -1.73
N GLU A 271 -0.05 15.18 -2.10
CA GLU A 271 -1.44 15.37 -2.53
C GLU A 271 -1.68 16.21 -3.79
N VAL A 272 -2.95 16.64 -4.02
CA VAL A 272 -3.45 17.37 -5.20
C VAL A 272 -2.70 18.70 -5.44
N GLU A 273 -1.92 19.14 -4.45
CA GLU A 273 -1.04 20.30 -4.48
C GLU A 273 0.44 19.94 -4.64
N SER A 274 0.79 18.66 -4.86
CA SER A 274 2.07 18.31 -5.45
C SER A 274 2.12 19.03 -6.80
N SER A 275 2.88 20.13 -6.83
CA SER A 275 3.19 20.79 -8.09
C SER A 275 3.77 19.74 -9.03
N THR A 276 3.68 19.94 -10.36
CA THR A 276 4.15 18.95 -11.35
C THR A 276 5.58 18.44 -11.11
N ASN A 277 6.39 19.17 -10.35
CA ASN A 277 7.73 18.82 -9.90
C ASN A 277 7.84 18.00 -8.60
N ARG A 278 6.74 17.57 -7.96
CA ARG A 278 6.76 16.72 -6.74
C ARG A 278 5.81 15.52 -6.86
N TYR A 279 5.45 15.18 -8.08
CA TYR A 279 4.63 14.02 -8.40
C TYR A 279 5.53 12.82 -8.64
N TRP A 280 5.67 11.99 -7.61
CA TRP A 280 6.67 10.91 -7.52
C TRP A 280 6.16 9.54 -7.98
N LEU A 281 4.87 9.40 -8.31
CA LEU A 281 4.29 8.10 -8.68
C LEU A 281 5.04 7.44 -9.86
N HIS A 282 5.39 8.20 -10.90
CA HIS A 282 6.11 7.62 -12.04
C HIS A 282 7.58 7.32 -11.71
N HIS A 283 8.25 8.17 -10.94
CA HIS A 283 9.62 7.92 -10.46
C HIS A 283 9.69 6.67 -9.58
N ASN A 284 8.77 6.52 -8.62
CA ASN A 284 8.69 5.34 -7.75
C ASN A 284 8.44 4.07 -8.57
N ALA A 285 7.55 4.12 -9.57
CA ALA A 285 7.31 2.99 -10.47
C ALA A 285 8.57 2.56 -11.23
N LEU A 286 9.27 3.50 -11.89
CA LEU A 286 10.50 3.17 -12.61
C LEU A 286 11.64 2.73 -11.68
N MET A 287 11.69 3.25 -10.45
CA MET A 287 12.66 2.78 -9.44
C MET A 287 12.42 1.32 -9.07
N ARG A 288 11.16 0.95 -8.83
CA ARG A 288 10.76 -0.44 -8.54
C ARG A 288 11.07 -1.38 -9.69
N GLU A 289 10.78 -0.98 -10.93
CA GLU A 289 11.18 -1.72 -12.14
C GLU A 289 12.70 -1.92 -12.20
N LYS A 290 13.47 -0.86 -11.94
CA LYS A 290 14.93 -0.93 -11.94
C LYS A 290 15.50 -1.82 -10.84
N VAL A 291 14.89 -1.83 -9.65
CA VAL A 291 15.26 -2.77 -8.58
C VAL A 291 15.00 -4.21 -8.99
N ALA A 292 13.89 -4.50 -9.68
CA ALA A 292 13.60 -5.84 -10.21
C ALA A 292 14.63 -6.27 -11.27
N GLU A 293 15.05 -5.36 -12.16
CA GLU A 293 16.13 -5.62 -13.14
C GLU A 293 17.47 -5.91 -12.45
N LEU A 294 17.86 -5.09 -11.46
CA LEU A 294 19.09 -5.29 -10.67
C LEU A 294 19.05 -6.61 -9.90
N LYS A 295 17.90 -6.99 -9.35
CA LYS A 295 17.70 -8.28 -8.68
C LYS A 295 17.94 -9.45 -9.62
N ALA A 296 17.49 -9.36 -10.89
CA ALA A 296 17.74 -10.38 -11.91
C ALA A 296 19.23 -10.54 -12.25
N GLU A 297 20.05 -9.51 -11.99
CA GLU A 297 21.51 -9.54 -12.10
C GLU A 297 22.22 -9.99 -10.80
N GLY A 298 21.47 -10.28 -9.73
CA GLY A 298 22.02 -10.67 -8.42
C GLY A 298 22.37 -9.50 -7.51
N ILE A 299 21.91 -8.28 -7.81
CA ILE A 299 22.09 -7.10 -6.96
C ILE A 299 20.79 -6.87 -6.17
N ASN A 300 20.86 -7.01 -4.85
CA ASN A 300 19.72 -6.77 -3.97
C ASN A 300 19.67 -5.29 -3.55
N VAL A 301 18.51 -4.65 -3.73
CA VAL A 301 18.19 -3.34 -3.18
C VAL A 301 16.85 -3.45 -2.46
N TYR A 302 16.78 -3.01 -1.21
CA TYR A 302 15.58 -3.08 -0.38
C TYR A 302 14.82 -1.76 -0.45
N ILE A 303 13.56 -1.81 -0.89
CA ILE A 303 12.71 -0.61 -1.03
C ILE A 303 11.85 -0.47 0.22
N ALA A 304 11.98 0.66 0.91
CA ALA A 304 11.05 1.11 1.94
C ALA A 304 9.84 1.78 1.26
N GLU A 305 8.67 1.13 1.37
CA GLU A 305 7.39 1.56 0.76
C GLU A 305 6.75 2.73 1.53
N VAL A 306 7.49 3.84 1.62
CA VAL A 306 7.17 5.04 2.39
C VAL A 306 5.96 5.78 1.80
N ASP A 307 5.87 5.94 0.49
CA ASP A 307 4.76 6.61 -0.18
C ASP A 307 3.39 6.01 0.22
N ARG A 308 3.26 4.69 0.18
CA ARG A 308 2.07 3.96 0.62
C ARG A 308 1.84 4.12 2.12
N ASN A 309 2.85 3.81 2.93
CA ASN A 309 2.69 3.77 4.39
C ASN A 309 2.33 5.15 4.97
N ILE A 310 2.90 6.22 4.40
CA ILE A 310 2.54 7.60 4.74
C ILE A 310 1.12 7.94 4.28
N GLN A 311 0.72 7.54 3.06
CA GLN A 311 -0.64 7.75 2.57
C GLN A 311 -1.68 7.14 3.52
N GLU A 312 -1.45 5.90 3.96
CA GLU A 312 -2.36 5.20 4.86
C GLU A 312 -2.37 5.84 6.25
N LEU A 313 -1.22 6.24 6.77
CA LEU A 313 -1.12 6.96 8.04
C LEU A 313 -1.92 8.27 8.00
N ILE A 314 -1.82 9.03 6.91
CA ILE A 314 -2.61 10.24 6.71
C ILE A 314 -4.10 9.90 6.66
N ASN A 315 -4.51 8.87 5.92
CA ASN A 315 -5.92 8.46 5.81
C ASN A 315 -6.50 8.14 7.20
N GLN A 316 -5.80 7.34 7.99
CA GLN A 316 -6.22 7.00 9.36
C GLN A 316 -6.28 8.24 10.26
N LYS A 317 -5.28 9.12 10.18
CA LYS A 317 -5.29 10.37 10.95
C LYS A 317 -6.38 11.34 10.55
N ARG A 318 -6.81 11.32 9.29
CA ARG A 318 -7.95 12.13 8.82
C ARG A 318 -9.27 11.61 9.32
N ILE A 319 -9.42 10.30 9.45
CA ILE A 319 -10.59 9.68 10.09
C ILE A 319 -10.68 10.13 11.56
N ASP A 320 -9.54 10.13 12.26
CA ASP A 320 -9.48 10.47 13.69
C ASP A 320 -9.64 11.98 13.97
N LEU A 321 -9.00 12.83 13.17
CA LEU A 321 -8.77 14.25 13.49
C LEU A 321 -9.41 15.23 12.48
N GLY A 322 -9.98 14.73 11.39
CA GLY A 322 -10.40 15.53 10.24
C GLY A 322 -9.27 15.81 9.25
N THR A 323 -9.61 16.30 8.06
CA THR A 323 -8.72 16.38 6.89
C THR A 323 -7.38 17.11 7.17
N ASP A 324 -7.45 18.36 7.63
CA ASP A 324 -6.25 19.21 7.77
C ASP A 324 -5.40 18.79 8.97
N ALA A 325 -6.04 18.57 10.12
CA ALA A 325 -5.33 18.17 11.34
C ALA A 325 -4.71 16.77 11.22
N GLY A 326 -5.41 15.84 10.56
CA GLY A 326 -4.93 14.50 10.30
C GLY A 326 -3.73 14.46 9.35
N GLN A 327 -3.66 15.37 8.40
CA GLN A 327 -2.49 15.54 7.56
C GLN A 327 -1.33 16.23 8.32
N GLN A 328 -1.60 17.35 9.00
CA GLN A 328 -0.59 18.17 9.68
C GLN A 328 0.16 17.44 10.79
N ILE A 329 -0.45 16.42 11.40
CA ILE A 329 0.24 15.60 12.40
C ILE A 329 1.26 14.64 11.78
N VAL A 330 1.16 14.32 10.48
CA VAL A 330 2.10 13.45 9.76
C VAL A 330 3.15 14.27 9.03
N TRP A 331 2.75 15.37 8.40
CA TRP A 331 3.65 16.29 7.70
C TRP A 331 3.09 17.72 7.65
N GLY A 332 3.99 18.72 7.71
CA GLY A 332 3.65 20.14 7.65
C GLY A 332 4.50 21.01 8.58
N ASP A 333 4.57 22.32 8.32
CA ASP A 333 5.20 23.29 9.24
C ASP A 333 4.11 24.06 10.02
N THR A 334 4.38 24.30 11.31
CA THR A 334 3.44 24.91 12.29
C THR A 334 2.94 26.32 11.95
N ASN A 335 3.39 26.96 10.87
CA ASN A 335 2.93 28.29 10.45
C ASN A 335 2.92 28.50 8.91
N ASN A 336 3.09 27.45 8.09
CA ASN A 336 3.17 27.58 6.64
C ASN A 336 2.65 26.33 5.92
N SER A 337 1.53 26.46 5.20
CA SER A 337 0.87 25.36 4.49
C SER A 337 1.65 24.81 3.29
N ILE A 338 2.85 25.33 2.99
CA ILE A 338 3.66 24.96 1.81
C ILE A 338 4.83 24.02 2.17
N ALA A 339 5.17 23.88 3.46
CA ALA A 339 6.28 23.05 3.85
C ALA A 339 5.90 21.57 3.84
N ARG A 340 6.65 20.79 3.05
CA ARG A 340 6.46 19.35 2.83
C ARG A 340 7.56 18.58 3.56
N HIS A 341 7.52 18.62 4.88
CA HIS A 341 8.44 17.87 5.74
C HIS A 341 7.63 16.99 6.68
N TYR A 342 8.10 15.79 6.92
CA TYR A 342 7.52 14.93 7.93
C TYR A 342 7.68 15.53 9.32
N THR A 343 6.63 15.38 10.13
CA THR A 343 6.72 15.56 11.57
C THR A 343 7.45 14.38 12.19
N GLY A 344 7.59 14.36 13.51
CA GLY A 344 8.11 13.18 14.21
C GLY A 344 7.33 11.90 13.91
N LEU A 345 6.00 11.99 13.77
CA LEU A 345 5.16 10.84 13.42
C LEU A 345 5.42 10.35 11.99
N GLY A 346 5.59 11.25 11.03
CA GLY A 346 5.99 10.88 9.68
C GLY A 346 7.38 10.23 9.66
N ASN A 347 8.38 10.83 10.31
CA ASN A 347 9.73 10.28 10.40
C ASN A 347 9.79 8.90 11.06
N LEU A 348 8.95 8.65 12.08
CA LEU A 348 8.81 7.32 12.66
C LEU A 348 8.28 6.32 11.63
N MET A 349 7.24 6.68 10.85
CA MET A 349 6.71 5.80 9.81
C MET A 349 7.76 5.48 8.75
N VAL A 350 8.56 6.47 8.34
CA VAL A 350 9.68 6.25 7.41
C VAL A 350 10.68 5.26 8.02
N ALA A 351 11.16 5.51 9.24
CA ALA A 351 12.11 4.62 9.91
C ALA A 351 11.60 3.18 10.03
N LEU A 352 10.34 2.98 10.41
CA LEU A 352 9.74 1.66 10.49
C LEU A 352 9.57 1.00 9.12
N SER A 353 9.31 1.79 8.06
CA SER A 353 9.27 1.29 6.68
C SER A 353 10.66 0.79 6.22
N ILE A 354 11.74 1.42 6.67
CA ILE A 354 13.11 0.94 6.43
C ILE A 354 13.34 -0.39 7.16
N TYR A 355 12.93 -0.52 8.43
CA TYR A 355 13.03 -1.78 9.16
C TYR A 355 12.27 -2.93 8.48
N ASP A 356 11.05 -2.66 8.05
CA ASP A 356 10.21 -3.62 7.31
C ASP A 356 10.87 -4.05 5.99
N ALA A 357 11.37 -3.09 5.21
CA ALA A 357 12.10 -3.37 3.97
C ALA A 357 13.35 -4.23 4.21
N LEU A 358 14.02 -4.06 5.36
CA LEU A 358 15.17 -4.86 5.77
C LEU A 358 14.77 -6.18 6.46
N GLY A 359 13.48 -6.54 6.48
CA GLY A 359 12.99 -7.81 7.01
C GLY A 359 12.95 -7.92 8.54
N TYR A 360 13.06 -6.81 9.27
CA TYR A 360 12.90 -6.81 10.72
C TYR A 360 11.42 -6.83 11.12
N ASP A 361 11.06 -7.71 12.05
CA ASP A 361 9.72 -7.72 12.63
C ASP A 361 9.49 -6.45 13.47
N VAL A 362 8.72 -5.52 12.92
CA VAL A 362 8.40 -4.24 13.56
C VAL A 362 7.67 -4.40 14.90
N ASN A 363 7.06 -5.55 15.18
CA ASN A 363 6.42 -5.85 16.46
C ASN A 363 7.44 -6.15 17.57
N GLN A 364 8.69 -6.48 17.24
CA GLN A 364 9.77 -6.74 18.21
C GLN A 364 10.65 -5.51 18.47
N LEU A 365 10.44 -4.41 17.76
CA LEU A 365 11.25 -3.21 17.89
C LEU A 365 10.91 -2.46 19.19
N ASP A 366 11.96 -2.06 19.92
CA ASP A 366 11.83 -1.24 21.12
C ASP A 366 11.74 0.25 20.75
N LEU A 367 10.52 0.79 20.79
CA LEU A 367 10.25 2.20 20.49
C LEU A 367 10.33 3.11 21.73
N THR A 368 10.86 2.65 22.87
CA THR A 368 10.95 3.44 24.11
C THR A 368 11.97 4.58 24.04
N GLY A 369 12.93 4.49 23.11
CA GLY A 369 13.89 5.55 22.80
C GLY A 369 13.24 6.82 22.23
N ILE A 370 11.99 6.71 21.77
CA ILE A 370 11.15 7.82 21.35
C ILE A 370 10.17 8.13 22.49
N PRO A 371 10.23 9.28 23.17
CA PRO A 371 9.33 9.56 24.29
C PRO A 371 7.85 9.65 23.90
N SER A 372 6.94 9.21 24.78
CA SER A 372 5.49 9.33 24.54
C SER A 372 4.99 10.79 24.50
N SER A 373 5.80 11.73 24.97
CA SER A 373 5.55 13.18 24.83
C SER A 373 5.79 13.68 23.40
N GLU A 374 6.52 12.92 22.59
CA GLU A 374 6.84 13.23 21.20
C GLU A 374 5.89 12.51 20.25
N ILE A 375 5.72 11.20 20.45
CA ILE A 375 4.78 10.38 19.67
C ILE A 375 4.02 9.48 20.65
N SER A 376 2.69 9.57 20.64
CA SER A 376 1.86 8.82 21.58
C SER A 376 1.98 7.30 21.36
N ALA A 377 1.72 6.51 22.41
CA ALA A 377 1.75 5.05 22.30
C ALA A 377 0.75 4.52 21.24
N SER A 378 -0.42 5.17 21.11
CA SER A 378 -1.41 4.82 20.08
C SER A 378 -0.91 5.12 18.67
N ASP A 379 -0.16 6.19 18.47
CA ASP A 379 0.36 6.55 17.14
C ASP A 379 1.49 5.62 16.72
N LYS A 380 2.36 5.23 17.66
CA LYS A 380 3.36 4.19 17.42
C LYS A 380 2.72 2.86 17.01
N GLN A 381 1.69 2.45 17.76
CA GLN A 381 0.97 1.21 17.45
C GLN A 381 0.24 1.31 16.10
N LEU A 382 -0.31 2.47 15.75
CA LEU A 382 -0.90 2.69 14.44
C LEU A 382 0.13 2.50 13.32
N CYS A 383 1.36 3.02 13.48
CA CYS A 383 2.41 2.82 12.48
C CYS A 383 2.76 1.33 12.30
N ILE A 384 2.91 0.59 13.40
CA ILE A 384 3.13 -0.86 13.38
C ILE A 384 1.98 -1.60 12.67
N ASN A 385 0.74 -1.23 12.98
CA ASN A 385 -0.44 -1.87 12.38
C ASN A 385 -0.52 -1.64 10.87
N ILE A 386 -0.19 -0.43 10.41
CA ILE A 386 -0.14 -0.11 8.97
C ILE A 386 0.90 -0.99 8.28
N ILE A 387 2.10 -1.11 8.85
CA ILE A 387 3.16 -1.95 8.27
C ILE A 387 2.71 -3.42 8.20
N ASN A 388 2.15 -3.96 9.28
CA ASN A 388 1.66 -5.34 9.33
C ASN A 388 0.44 -5.62 8.43
N SER A 389 -0.24 -4.59 7.93
CA SER A 389 -1.40 -4.74 7.06
C SER A 389 -1.04 -4.89 5.57
N ASN A 390 0.26 -4.76 5.25
CA ASN A 390 0.79 -4.72 3.89
C ASN A 390 1.13 -6.08 3.27
#